data_AF-A0A6S7IFK5-F1
#
_entry.id   AF-A0A6S7IFK5-F1
#
_cell.length_a   1.000
_cell.length_b   1.000
_cell.length_c   1.000
_cell.angle_alpha   90.00
_cell.angle_beta   90.00
_cell.angle_gamma   90.00
#
_symmetry.space_group_name_H-M   'P 1'
#
loop_
_entity.id
_entity.type
_entity.pdbx_description
1 polymer ?
#
loop_
_entity_poly.entity_id
_entity_poly.type
_entity_poly.pdbx_seq_one_letter_code
_entity_poly.pdbx_strand_id
1 'polypeptide(L)'
;ISDQGGGISDDELKEVFNYSFTTFVKETANSANALSEYGQSVNSVETIGSMAGFGFGLPTSRAYAEFLGGHVQLQTLHGYGTDVFIKLKRIDVDQDSFRL
;
A
#
# COMPACT_ATOMS: atom_id res chain seq x y z
N ILE A 1 1.20 12.24 -2.16
CA ILE A 1 -0.10 12.09 -1.45
C ILE A 1 0.22 12.26 0.01
N SER A 2 -0.52 13.11 0.72
CA SER A 2 -0.19 13.52 2.09
C SER A 2 -1.42 13.37 2.97
N ASP A 3 -1.23 12.80 4.16
CA ASP A 3 -2.29 12.66 5.17
C ASP A 3 -1.88 13.24 6.54
N GLN A 4 -2.86 13.32 7.44
CA GLN A 4 -2.67 13.62 8.86
C GLN A 4 -3.27 12.49 9.73
N GLY A 5 -3.01 11.24 9.33
CA GLY A 5 -3.58 10.05 9.94
C GLY A 5 -2.82 9.50 11.15
N GLY A 6 -1.90 10.28 11.74
CA GLY A 6 -1.10 9.86 12.91
C GLY A 6 0.24 9.19 12.57
N GLY A 7 0.56 9.00 11.29
CA GLY A 7 1.86 8.47 10.85
C GLY A 7 2.07 6.98 11.18
N ILE A 8 3.28 6.49 10.93
CA ILE A 8 3.70 5.09 11.10
C ILE A 8 4.90 5.07 12.06
N SER A 9 4.95 4.09 12.98
CA SER A 9 6.09 3.95 13.90
C SER A 9 7.34 3.42 13.19
N ASP A 10 8.53 3.71 13.73
CA ASP A 10 9.81 3.27 13.13
C ASP A 10 9.96 1.75 13.03
N ASP A 11 9.31 1.01 13.92
CA ASP A 11 9.32 -0.46 13.93
C ASP A 11 8.42 -1.02 12.83
N GLU A 12 7.21 -0.47 12.67
CA GLU A 12 6.28 -0.87 11.61
C GLU A 12 6.80 -0.44 10.23
N LEU A 13 7.50 0.69 10.13
CA LEU A 13 8.05 1.23 8.89
C LEU A 13 8.96 0.24 8.14
N LYS A 14 9.65 -0.66 8.86
CA LYS A 14 10.49 -1.71 8.29
C LYS A 14 9.67 -2.81 7.61
N GLU A 15 8.44 -2.99 8.05
CA GLU A 15 7.55 -4.10 7.68
C GLU A 15 6.42 -3.67 6.73
N VAL A 16 6.13 -2.36 6.57
CA VAL A 16 4.97 -1.88 5.78
C VAL A 16 4.95 -2.29 4.31
N PHE A 17 6.10 -2.69 3.77
CA PHE A 17 6.21 -3.21 2.41
C PHE A 17 6.27 -4.74 2.33
N ASN A 18 6.11 -5.45 3.44
CA ASN A 18 5.99 -6.90 3.44
C ASN A 18 4.56 -7.29 3.09
N TYR A 19 4.42 -8.26 2.18
CA TYR A 19 3.11 -8.81 1.85
C TYR A 19 2.45 -9.39 3.10
N SER A 20 1.14 -9.18 3.23
CA SER A 20 0.33 -9.61 4.37
C SER A 20 0.62 -8.87 5.70
N PHE A 21 1.56 -7.92 5.74
CA PHE A 21 1.72 -7.05 6.90
C PHE A 21 0.53 -6.08 6.99
N THR A 22 -0.09 -6.03 8.17
CA THR A 22 -1.22 -5.15 8.44
C THR A 22 -1.29 -4.83 9.93
N THR A 23 -1.57 -3.57 10.26
CA THR A 23 -1.87 -3.12 11.62
C THR A 23 -3.37 -3.17 11.91
N PHE A 24 -4.18 -3.50 10.91
CA PHE A 24 -5.62 -3.65 11.06
C PHE A 24 -5.93 -4.93 11.84
N VAL A 25 -6.36 -4.75 13.09
CA VAL A 25 -6.89 -5.83 13.92
C VAL A 25 -8.42 -5.81 13.80
N LYS A 26 -9.00 -6.78 13.10
CA LYS A 26 -10.45 -6.99 13.12
C LYS A 26 -10.80 -7.73 14.42
N GLU A 27 -11.53 -7.10 15.34
CA GLU A 27 -11.92 -7.67 16.65
C GLU A 27 -12.62 -9.04 16.60
N THR A 28 -12.98 -9.56 15.42
CA THR A 28 -13.77 -10.80 15.25
C THR A 28 -13.25 -11.80 14.23
N ALA A 29 -12.08 -11.60 13.61
CA ALA A 29 -11.58 -12.56 12.63
C ALA A 29 -10.15 -12.97 12.93
N ASN A 30 -9.96 -14.23 13.31
CA ASN A 30 -8.68 -14.90 13.14
C ASN A 30 -8.21 -14.64 11.70
N SER A 31 -7.09 -13.94 11.52
CA SER A 31 -6.61 -13.46 10.21
C SER A 31 -6.46 -14.59 9.19
N ALA A 32 -6.23 -15.83 9.66
CA ALA A 32 -6.22 -17.05 8.84
C ALA A 32 -7.58 -17.40 8.23
N ASN A 33 -8.69 -17.16 8.94
CA ASN A 33 -10.04 -17.41 8.45
C ASN A 33 -10.48 -16.33 7.46
N ALA A 34 -10.03 -15.08 7.62
CA ALA A 34 -10.37 -13.99 6.71
C ALA A 34 -9.80 -14.19 5.30
N LEU A 35 -8.59 -14.74 5.16
CA LEU A 35 -8.01 -15.06 3.85
C LEU A 35 -8.71 -16.26 3.18
N SER A 36 -9.08 -17.28 3.97
CA SER A 36 -9.90 -18.41 3.51
C SER A 36 -11.30 -17.96 3.07
N GLU A 37 -11.90 -17.02 3.79
CA GLU A 37 -13.22 -16.45 3.49
C GLU A 37 -13.18 -15.59 2.22
N TYR A 38 -12.14 -14.77 2.05
CA TYR A 38 -11.88 -14.03 0.81
C TYR A 38 -11.72 -14.98 -0.39
N GLY A 39 -10.94 -16.06 -0.25
CA GLY A 39 -10.74 -17.05 -1.31
C GLY A 39 -12.03 -17.78 -1.75
N GLN A 40 -13.04 -17.88 -0.86
CA GLN A 40 -14.35 -18.43 -1.21
C GLN A 40 -15.30 -17.37 -1.80
N SER A 41 -15.09 -16.09 -1.48
CA SER A 41 -15.94 -14.97 -1.89
C SER A 41 -15.51 -14.28 -3.18
N VAL A 42 -14.35 -14.60 -3.77
CA VAL A 42 -13.91 -14.03 -5.06
C VAL A 42 -14.81 -14.38 -6.25
N ASN A 43 -15.72 -15.34 -6.11
CA ASN A 43 -16.73 -15.67 -7.13
C ASN A 43 -18.00 -14.81 -7.03
N SER A 44 -18.16 -14.03 -5.96
CA SER A 44 -19.28 -13.10 -5.76
C SER A 44 -18.76 -11.66 -5.76
N VAL A 45 -18.99 -10.94 -6.86
CA VAL A 45 -18.62 -9.52 -7.04
C VAL A 45 -19.17 -8.61 -5.92
N GLU A 46 -20.23 -9.05 -5.23
CA GLU A 46 -20.82 -8.34 -4.09
C GLU A 46 -20.03 -8.48 -2.78
N THR A 47 -19.05 -9.40 -2.71
CA THR A 47 -18.17 -9.62 -1.54
C THR A 47 -16.72 -9.24 -1.85
N ILE A 48 -16.51 -8.14 -2.58
CA ILE A 48 -15.26 -7.39 -2.43
C ILE A 48 -15.39 -6.61 -1.11
N GLY A 49 -15.48 -7.36 0.01
CA GLY A 49 -15.30 -6.80 1.33
C GLY A 49 -13.98 -6.05 1.34
N SER A 50 -13.92 -4.93 2.05
CA SER A 50 -12.78 -4.02 2.05
C SER A 50 -11.45 -4.78 1.99
N MET A 51 -10.75 -4.71 0.85
CA MET A 51 -9.40 -5.28 0.71
C MET A 51 -8.41 -4.58 1.66
N ALA A 52 -8.83 -3.47 2.28
CA ALA A 52 -8.11 -2.83 3.35
C ALA A 52 -7.98 -3.79 4.54
N GLY A 53 -6.76 -3.91 5.04
CA GLY A 53 -6.45 -4.77 6.18
C GLY A 53 -5.83 -6.13 5.82
N PHE A 54 -5.78 -6.53 4.54
CA PHE A 54 -5.05 -7.75 4.14
C PHE A 54 -3.55 -7.53 3.88
N GLY A 55 -3.06 -6.28 3.87
CA GLY A 55 -1.62 -6.01 3.73
C GLY A 55 -1.05 -6.19 2.32
N PHE A 56 -1.87 -6.15 1.27
CA PHE A 56 -1.38 -6.29 -0.12
C PHE A 56 -1.20 -4.95 -0.85
N GLY A 57 -1.83 -3.86 -0.38
CA GLY A 57 -1.88 -2.59 -1.11
C GLY A 57 -0.51 -1.98 -1.36
N LEU A 58 0.20 -1.58 -0.30
CA LEU A 58 1.54 -0.96 -0.39
C LEU A 58 2.57 -1.77 -1.19
N PRO A 59 2.78 -3.07 -0.90
CA PRO A 59 3.74 -3.86 -1.67
C PRO A 59 3.35 -4.01 -3.14
N THR A 60 2.05 -4.17 -3.45
CA THR A 60 1.57 -4.28 -4.83
C THR A 60 1.76 -2.97 -5.59
N SER A 61 1.42 -1.83 -4.97
CA SER A 61 1.64 -0.50 -5.59
C SER A 61 3.12 -0.24 -5.89
N ARG A 62 4.03 -0.65 -4.98
CA ARG A 62 5.48 -0.55 -5.22
C ARG A 62 5.90 -1.41 -6.40
N ALA A 63 5.46 -2.67 -6.46
CA ALA A 63 5.78 -3.57 -7.56
C ALA A 63 5.33 -3.03 -8.92
N TYR A 64 4.13 -2.43 -9.00
CA TYR A 64 3.64 -1.78 -10.22
C TYR A 64 4.47 -0.56 -10.60
N ALA A 65 4.83 0.29 -9.64
CA ALA A 65 5.66 1.46 -9.93
C ALA A 65 7.05 1.05 -10.44
N GLU A 66 7.68 0.06 -9.81
CA GLU A 66 8.98 -0.48 -10.21
C GLU A 66 8.93 -1.16 -11.60
N PHE A 67 7.88 -1.92 -11.89
CA PHE A 67 7.65 -2.52 -13.21
C PHE A 67 7.62 -1.47 -14.33
N LEU A 68 7.05 -0.29 -14.06
CA LEU A 68 7.00 0.84 -15.00
C LEU A 68 8.29 1.69 -15.01
N GLY A 69 9.38 1.21 -14.38
CA GLY A 69 10.65 1.94 -14.28
C GLY A 69 10.61 3.13 -13.33
N GLY A 70 9.65 3.13 -12.41
CA GLY A 70 9.46 4.11 -11.36
C GLY A 70 9.88 3.60 -9.98
N HIS A 71 9.42 4.26 -8.93
CA HIS A 71 9.54 3.80 -7.54
C HIS A 71 8.52 4.52 -6.62
N VAL A 72 8.33 3.96 -5.43
CA VAL A 72 7.50 4.53 -4.35
C VAL A 72 8.39 4.83 -3.15
N GLN A 73 8.23 6.01 -2.54
CA GLN A 73 8.87 6.38 -1.28
C GLN A 73 7.82 6.80 -0.28
N LEU A 74 8.03 6.43 0.98
CA LEU A 74 7.16 6.77 2.09
C LEU A 74 7.98 7.57 3.10
N GLN A 75 7.48 8.75 3.46
CA GLN A 75 8.03 9.61 4.49
C GLN A 75 6.96 9.82 5.54
N THR A 76 7.23 9.43 6.79
CA THR A 76 6.23 9.47 7.85
C THR A 76 6.72 10.28 9.03
N LEU A 77 5.79 10.94 9.69
CA LEU A 77 5.98 11.64 10.95
C LEU A 77 5.06 10.98 11.98
N HIS A 78 5.63 10.10 12.80
CA HIS A 78 4.88 9.40 13.83
C HIS A 78 4.18 10.39 14.77
N GLY A 79 2.89 10.18 15.01
CA GLY A 79 2.01 11.09 15.75
C GLY A 79 1.39 12.21 14.91
N TYR A 80 1.72 12.33 13.62
CA TYR A 80 1.17 13.38 12.75
C TYR A 80 0.56 12.83 11.46
N GLY A 81 1.35 12.25 10.57
CA GLY A 81 0.88 11.90 9.23
C GLY A 81 1.95 11.26 8.35
N THR A 82 1.55 10.88 7.13
CA THR A 82 2.44 10.25 6.16
C THR A 82 2.33 10.91 4.78
N ASP A 83 3.47 11.07 4.14
CA ASP A 83 3.63 11.47 2.76
C ASP A 83 4.10 10.28 1.91
N VAL A 84 3.38 10.00 0.83
CA VAL A 84 3.72 8.97 -0.16
C VAL A 84 4.05 9.64 -1.49
N PHE A 85 5.26 9.38 -1.98
CA PHE A 85 5.78 9.88 -3.25
C PHE A 85 5.86 8.73 -4.25
N ILE A 86 5.34 8.96 -5.46
CA ILE A 86 5.42 8.00 -6.57
C ILE A 86 6.12 8.70 -7.72
N LYS A 87 7.23 8.13 -8.17
CA LYS A 87 7.92 8.56 -9.39
C LYS A 87 7.70 7.50 -10.45
N LEU A 88 7.17 7.89 -11.60
CA LEU A 88 7.03 7.00 -12.75
C LEU A 88 7.87 7.51 -13.91
N LYS A 89 8.32 6.61 -14.77
CA LYS A 89 8.98 7.00 -16.01
C LYS A 89 7.94 7.55 -16.98
N ARG A 90 8.25 8.70 -17.59
CA ARG A 90 7.46 9.24 -18.70
C ARG A 90 7.69 8.36 -19.94
N ILE A 91 6.62 8.06 -20.67
CA ILE A 91 6.69 7.41 -21.99
C ILE A 91 7.01 8.53 -22.99
N ASP A 92 8.29 8.61 -23.38
CA ASP A 92 8.96 9.45 -24.39
C ASP A 92 8.25 10.71 -24.96
N VAL A 93 8.83 11.88 -24.66
CA VAL A 93 9.27 12.87 -25.66
C VAL A 93 10.56 13.45 -25.09
N ASP A 94 11.68 13.28 -25.80
CA ASP A 94 13.07 13.73 -25.54
C ASP A 94 13.50 14.00 -24.08
N GLN A 95 14.59 13.34 -23.70
CA GLN A 95 15.33 13.56 -22.47
C GLN A 95 15.72 15.05 -22.35
N ASP A 96 14.94 15.86 -21.62
CA ASP A 96 15.36 17.09 -20.91
C ASP A 96 14.18 18.01 -20.53
N SER A 97 13.18 17.49 -19.83
CA SER A 97 12.25 18.39 -19.13
C SER A 97 11.63 17.76 -17.89
N PHE A 98 12.38 17.78 -16.79
CA PHE A 98 11.76 17.95 -15.48
C PHE A 98 11.41 19.43 -15.35
N ARG A 99 10.15 19.77 -15.62
CA ARG A 99 9.60 21.10 -15.29
C ARG A 99 8.91 20.98 -13.94
N LEU A 100 9.38 21.77 -12.98
CA LEU A 100 8.74 22.05 -11.70
C LEU A 100 7.50 22.92 -11.92
#